data_AF-A0A1I7ZZ13-F1
#
_entry.id   AF-A0A1I7ZZ13-F1
#
_cell.length_a   1.000
_cell.length_b   1.000
_cell.length_c   1.000
_cell.angle_alpha   90.00
_cell.angle_beta   90.00
_cell.angle_gamma   90.00
#
_symmetry.space_group_name_H-M   'P 1'
#
loop_
_entity.id
_entity.type
_entity.pdbx_description
1 polymer ?
#
loop_
_entity_poly.entity_id
_entity_poly.type
_entity_poly.pdbx_seq_one_letter_code
_entity_poly.pdbx_strand_id
1 'polypeptide(L)'
;MTGSKPQWIMASFMGTTCFLSCWMDDCAATALMLPIAFATLESMNLDDEETGTATPVEGEAWSTVAVEHCDEPVKIPPHQEPAKEDRTIWKAMVLSCSYASLIGGTGTVIGTAPNLIFRDNVQRWYPHGETGVTYLSWMAFAVPPMVLYLFASWLTLQFVLIGPKKLLKMYSRQSEEDLRKAVRVKNSIARAYSQLGEITFAEKSVLFLYVTMILSWMSSDPGFMPGWKSLLGSRGEMISDSSVGIFIIFLMFVWPRERPSFAPQVSAEDS
;
A
#
# COMPACT_ATOMS: atom_id res chain seq x y z
N MET A 1 -15.71 7.25 0.75
CA MET A 1 -15.02 8.22 1.63
C MET A 1 -13.87 8.96 0.92
N THR A 2 -13.74 8.89 -0.40
CA THR A 2 -12.76 9.69 -1.14
C THR A 2 -13.42 10.98 -1.63
N GLY A 3 -13.13 12.07 -0.94
CA GLY A 3 -13.50 13.40 -1.37
C GLY A 3 -12.78 13.78 -2.66
N SER A 4 -13.40 14.66 -3.43
CA SER A 4 -12.90 15.13 -4.73
C SER A 4 -11.60 15.96 -4.68
N LYS A 5 -11.17 16.35 -3.48
CA LYS A 5 -10.05 17.27 -3.28
C LYS A 5 -8.74 16.46 -3.19
N PRO A 6 -7.61 16.98 -3.72
CA PRO A 6 -6.30 16.31 -3.66
C PRO A 6 -5.90 15.85 -2.25
N GLN A 7 -6.35 16.57 -1.22
CA GLN A 7 -6.09 16.27 0.18
C GLN A 7 -6.71 14.95 0.65
N TRP A 8 -7.90 14.62 0.16
CA TRP A 8 -8.58 13.36 0.45
C TRP A 8 -8.01 12.20 -0.36
N ILE A 9 -7.50 12.50 -1.55
CA ILE A 9 -6.77 11.51 -2.36
C ILE A 9 -5.49 11.12 -1.64
N MET A 10 -4.69 12.10 -1.18
CA MET A 10 -3.55 11.84 -0.29
C MET A 10 -3.95 11.01 0.93
N ALA A 11 -5.04 11.36 1.62
CA ALA A 11 -5.49 10.60 2.80
C ALA A 11 -5.79 9.13 2.46
N SER A 12 -6.42 8.87 1.30
CA SER A 12 -6.71 7.50 0.86
C SER A 12 -5.45 6.71 0.49
N PHE A 13 -4.47 7.35 -0.14
CA PHE A 13 -3.18 6.74 -0.44
C PHE A 13 -2.38 6.46 0.83
N MET A 14 -2.35 7.39 1.78
CA MET A 14 -1.73 7.18 3.09
C MET A 14 -2.40 6.03 3.85
N GLY A 15 -3.73 6.00 3.91
CA GLY A 15 -4.47 4.91 4.56
C GLY A 15 -4.20 3.55 3.92
N THR A 16 -4.22 3.49 2.59
CA THR A 16 -3.96 2.24 1.86
C THR A 16 -2.51 1.77 2.03
N THR A 17 -1.55 2.69 1.93
CA THR A 17 -0.12 2.37 2.11
C THR A 17 0.18 1.90 3.53
N CYS A 18 -0.38 2.60 4.54
CA CYS A 18 -0.27 2.22 5.94
C CYS A 18 -0.85 0.82 6.18
N PHE A 19 -2.02 0.52 5.63
CA PHE A 19 -2.63 -0.80 5.77
C PHE A 19 -1.79 -1.90 5.11
N LEU A 20 -1.22 -1.66 3.93
CA LEU A 20 -0.33 -2.63 3.28
C LEU A 20 0.95 -2.87 4.09
N SER A 21 1.57 -1.81 4.61
CA SER A 21 2.76 -1.90 5.47
C SER A 21 2.53 -2.59 6.81
N CYS A 22 1.28 -2.69 7.28
CA CYS A 22 0.98 -3.51 8.46
C CYS A 22 1.34 -4.98 8.27
N TRP A 23 1.55 -5.44 7.05
CA TRP A 23 1.73 -6.86 6.77
C TRP A 23 2.81 -7.19 5.75
N MET A 24 3.28 -6.18 5.05
CA MET A 24 4.42 -6.25 4.13
C MET A 24 5.50 -5.31 4.64
N ASP A 25 6.75 -5.59 4.29
CA ASP A 25 7.85 -4.69 4.62
C ASP A 25 7.67 -3.29 3.98
N ASP A 26 8.14 -2.27 4.68
CA ASP A 26 7.96 -0.86 4.31
C ASP A 26 8.50 -0.54 2.91
N CYS A 27 9.65 -1.12 2.51
CA CYS A 27 10.21 -0.90 1.19
C CYS A 27 9.33 -1.50 0.09
N ALA A 28 8.76 -2.68 0.33
CA ALA A 28 7.85 -3.32 -0.62
C ALA A 28 6.54 -2.54 -0.77
N ALA A 29 5.96 -2.09 0.34
CA ALA A 29 4.74 -1.28 0.34
C ALA A 29 4.94 0.04 -0.43
N THR A 30 6.05 0.75 -0.19
CA THR A 30 6.37 1.99 -0.92
C THR A 30 6.62 1.72 -2.41
N ALA A 31 7.37 0.67 -2.76
CA ALA A 31 7.66 0.32 -4.16
C ALA A 31 6.38 0.00 -4.96
N LEU A 32 5.38 -0.61 -4.34
CA LEU A 32 4.07 -0.87 -4.97
C LEU A 32 3.22 0.39 -5.13
N MET A 33 3.22 1.26 -4.11
CA MET A 33 2.33 2.44 -4.09
C MET A 33 2.85 3.60 -4.94
N LEU A 34 4.18 3.75 -5.12
CA LEU A 34 4.75 4.87 -5.88
C LEU A 34 4.33 4.91 -7.36
N PRO A 35 4.41 3.81 -8.15
CA PRO A 35 3.94 3.82 -9.54
C PRO A 35 2.45 4.15 -9.65
N ILE A 36 1.63 3.63 -8.73
CA ILE A 36 0.19 3.92 -8.69
C ILE A 36 -0.06 5.40 -8.39
N ALA A 37 0.69 5.96 -7.44
CA ALA A 37 0.63 7.38 -7.10
C ALA A 37 1.05 8.26 -8.29
N PHE A 38 2.13 7.91 -8.99
CA PHE A 38 2.58 8.64 -10.18
C PHE A 38 1.57 8.57 -11.32
N ALA A 39 1.05 7.38 -11.65
CA ALA A 39 0.01 7.24 -12.68
C ALA A 39 -1.25 8.05 -12.33
N THR A 40 -1.61 8.09 -11.04
CA THR A 40 -2.75 8.89 -10.57
C THR A 40 -2.50 10.39 -10.72
N LEU A 41 -1.30 10.87 -10.38
CA LEU A 41 -0.92 12.27 -10.53
C LEU A 41 -0.80 12.70 -12.00
N GLU A 42 -0.24 11.85 -12.85
CA GLU A 42 -0.14 12.09 -14.29
C GLU A 42 -1.53 12.19 -14.93
N SER A 43 -2.46 11.32 -14.53
CA SER A 43 -3.86 11.41 -14.97
C SER A 43 -4.56 12.70 -14.55
N MET A 44 -4.10 13.37 -13.47
CA MET A 44 -4.62 14.68 -13.08
C MET A 44 -4.01 15.81 -13.91
N ASN A 45 -2.75 15.69 -14.30
CA ASN A 45 -1.99 16.74 -14.99
C ASN A 45 -2.30 16.80 -16.49
N LEU A 46 -2.37 15.64 -17.17
CA LEU A 46 -2.70 15.56 -18.60
C LEU A 46 -4.09 16.13 -18.90
N ASP A 47 -5.06 15.90 -18.00
CA ASP A 47 -6.42 16.39 -18.17
C ASP A 47 -6.54 17.91 -17.89
N ASP A 48 -5.63 18.51 -17.11
CA ASP A 48 -5.56 19.97 -16.90
C ASP A 48 -5.00 20.70 -18.15
N GLU A 49 -4.17 20.05 -18.96
CA GLU A 49 -3.73 20.56 -20.28
C GLU A 49 -4.86 20.51 -21.33
N GLU A 50 -5.65 19.43 -21.39
CA GLU A 50 -6.80 19.32 -22.33
C GLU A 50 -7.93 20.33 -22.03
N THR A 51 -8.07 20.78 -20.78
CA THR A 51 -9.14 21.72 -20.37
C THR A 51 -8.79 23.20 -20.61
N GLY A 52 -7.65 23.51 -21.24
CA GLY A 52 -7.36 24.85 -21.78
C GLY A 52 -6.69 25.84 -20.81
N THR A 53 -5.94 25.36 -19.82
CA THR A 53 -5.01 26.20 -19.02
C THR A 53 -3.54 25.98 -19.40
N ALA A 54 -3.27 25.46 -20.59
CA ALA A 54 -1.92 25.53 -21.14
C ALA A 54 -1.62 27.00 -21.48
N THR A 55 -0.82 27.67 -20.65
CA THR A 55 -0.12 28.87 -21.10
C THR A 55 0.82 28.44 -22.24
N PRO A 56 0.63 28.93 -23.47
CA PRO A 56 1.60 28.69 -24.53
C PRO A 56 2.82 29.54 -24.19
N VAL A 57 3.89 28.92 -23.70
CA VAL A 57 5.18 29.59 -23.58
C VAL A 57 5.97 29.25 -24.83
N GLU A 58 6.08 30.24 -25.71
CA GLU A 58 6.95 30.23 -26.87
C GLU A 58 8.40 30.03 -26.44
N GLY A 59 9.07 29.04 -27.04
CA GLY A 59 10.51 29.06 -27.27
C GLY A 59 11.42 28.47 -26.19
N GLU A 60 11.56 27.15 -26.12
CA GLU A 60 12.81 26.53 -25.67
C GLU A 60 13.23 25.38 -26.60
N ALA A 61 14.48 25.43 -27.06
CA ALA A 61 15.06 24.54 -28.04
C ALA A 61 15.35 23.16 -27.46
N TRP A 62 15.06 22.11 -28.24
CA TRP A 62 15.39 20.71 -27.95
C TRP A 62 16.86 20.53 -27.57
N SER A 63 17.13 19.89 -26.43
CA SER A 63 18.49 19.47 -26.07
C SER A 63 18.81 18.14 -26.74
N THR A 64 19.88 18.14 -27.55
CA THR A 64 20.43 16.92 -28.16
C THR A 64 21.56 16.42 -27.27
N VAL A 65 21.39 15.21 -26.73
CA VAL A 65 22.43 14.52 -25.95
C VAL A 65 22.95 13.38 -26.79
N ALA A 66 24.26 13.37 -27.05
CA ALA A 66 24.91 12.23 -27.69
C ALA A 66 24.96 11.07 -26.68
N VAL A 67 24.18 10.02 -26.93
CA VAL A 67 24.25 8.77 -26.16
C VAL A 67 25.36 7.93 -26.78
N GLU A 68 26.29 7.44 -25.96
CA GLU A 68 27.51 6.73 -26.37
C GLU A 68 27.28 5.38 -27.10
N HIS A 69 26.02 5.05 -27.45
CA HIS A 69 25.64 3.79 -28.07
C HIS A 69 24.47 3.86 -29.08
N CYS A 70 24.13 5.05 -29.58
CA CYS A 70 23.14 5.22 -30.64
C CYS A 70 23.71 6.15 -31.73
N ASP A 71 23.68 5.70 -32.99
CA ASP A 71 24.12 6.52 -34.15
C ASP A 71 23.20 7.72 -34.42
N GLU A 72 22.00 7.75 -33.83
CA GLU A 72 21.09 8.89 -33.92
C GLU A 72 21.03 9.70 -32.61
N PRO A 73 21.15 11.04 -32.67
CA PRO A 73 21.01 11.90 -31.51
C PRO A 73 19.57 11.84 -30.99
N VAL A 74 19.40 11.35 -29.76
CA VAL A 74 18.10 11.32 -29.10
C VAL A 74 17.70 12.75 -28.74
N LYS A 75 16.60 13.22 -29.34
CA LYS A 75 15.96 14.49 -28.98
C LYS A 75 15.23 14.29 -27.66
N ILE A 76 15.79 14.83 -26.59
CA ILE A 76 15.11 14.85 -25.30
C ILE A 76 14.21 16.07 -25.31
N PRO A 77 12.88 15.95 -25.08
CA PRO A 77 12.04 17.12 -24.90
C PRO A 77 12.65 17.98 -23.79
N PRO A 78 12.65 19.32 -23.91
CA PRO A 78 13.18 20.18 -22.86
C PRO A 78 12.54 19.77 -21.54
N HIS A 79 13.37 19.55 -20.51
CA HIS A 79 12.89 19.12 -19.20
C HIS A 79 12.12 20.30 -18.59
N GLN A 80 10.85 20.41 -18.96
CA GLN A 80 9.98 21.46 -18.48
C GLN A 80 9.77 21.19 -17.00
N GLU A 81 10.36 22.02 -16.12
CA GLU A 81 10.05 21.91 -14.71
C GLU A 81 8.55 22.14 -14.56
N PRO A 82 7.77 21.17 -14.03
CA PRO A 82 6.35 21.36 -13.85
C PRO A 82 6.10 22.57 -12.96
N ALA A 83 4.94 23.22 -13.10
CA ALA A 83 4.61 24.39 -12.31
C ALA A 83 4.85 24.12 -10.81
N LYS A 84 5.29 25.13 -10.06
CA LYS A 84 5.65 24.97 -8.63
C LYS A 84 4.55 24.29 -7.81
N GLU A 85 3.28 24.51 -8.19
CA GLU A 85 2.12 23.88 -7.58
C GLU A 85 2.10 22.37 -7.82
N ASP A 86 2.24 21.92 -9.07
CA ASP A 86 2.27 20.50 -9.44
C ASP A 86 3.45 19.79 -8.80
N ARG A 87 4.64 20.40 -8.83
CA ARG A 87 5.83 19.85 -8.16
C ARG A 87 5.61 19.65 -6.66
N THR A 88 4.83 20.52 -6.01
CA THR A 88 4.51 20.40 -4.59
C THR A 88 3.54 19.25 -4.33
N ILE A 89 2.55 19.04 -5.20
CA ILE A 89 1.60 17.93 -5.11
C ILE A 89 2.31 16.59 -5.32
N TRP A 90 3.20 16.49 -6.31
CA TRP A 90 4.01 15.29 -6.55
C TRP A 90 4.89 14.94 -5.35
N LYS A 91 5.61 15.93 -4.80
CA LYS A 91 6.42 15.76 -3.58
C LYS A 91 5.54 15.32 -2.41
N ALA A 92 4.38 15.94 -2.22
CA ALA A 92 3.46 15.60 -1.15
C ALA A 92 2.98 14.16 -1.24
N MET A 93 2.66 13.69 -2.44
CA MET A 93 2.17 12.33 -2.66
C MET A 93 3.24 11.27 -2.35
N VAL A 94 4.46 11.45 -2.87
CA VAL A 94 5.60 10.54 -2.62
C VAL A 94 5.93 10.51 -1.13
N LEU A 95 6.00 11.68 -0.50
CA LEU A 95 6.31 11.80 0.93
C LEU A 95 5.20 11.19 1.79
N SER A 96 3.94 11.31 1.37
CA SER A 96 2.79 10.70 2.04
C SER A 96 2.84 9.18 2.01
N CYS A 97 3.18 8.58 0.87
CA CYS A 97 3.32 7.12 0.75
C CYS A 97 4.50 6.62 1.61
N SER A 98 5.62 7.34 1.60
CA SER A 98 6.83 6.97 2.35
C SER A 98 6.64 7.06 3.87
N TYR A 99 5.98 8.09 4.37
CA TYR A 99 5.67 8.16 5.82
C TYR A 99 4.58 7.19 6.22
N ALA A 100 3.58 6.97 5.36
CA ALA A 100 2.50 6.04 5.65
C ALA A 100 3.00 4.59 5.75
N SER A 101 3.96 4.17 4.92
CA SER A 101 4.55 2.84 5.04
C SER A 101 5.23 2.67 6.39
N LEU A 102 6.15 3.57 6.75
CA LEU A 102 6.84 3.54 8.05
C LEU A 102 5.89 3.50 9.25
N ILE A 103 4.79 4.27 9.20
CA ILE A 103 3.78 4.26 10.27
C ILE A 103 3.05 2.92 10.30
N GLY A 104 2.63 2.40 9.14
CA GLY A 104 1.96 1.11 9.04
C GLY A 104 2.77 -0.05 9.60
N GLY A 105 4.09 -0.06 9.35
CA GLY A 105 5.01 -1.08 9.83
C GLY A 105 5.09 -1.18 11.38
N THR A 106 4.66 -0.13 12.09
CA THR A 106 4.58 -0.15 13.57
C THR A 106 3.35 -0.88 14.10
N GLY A 107 2.29 -1.04 13.31
CA GLY A 107 0.99 -1.54 13.76
C GLY A 107 0.96 -3.02 14.11
N THR A 108 1.85 -3.83 13.53
CA THR A 108 1.92 -5.27 13.78
C THR A 108 3.34 -5.72 14.08
N VAL A 109 3.46 -6.93 14.65
CA VAL A 109 4.75 -7.55 14.97
C VAL A 109 5.59 -7.83 13.72
N ILE A 110 4.96 -8.19 12.60
CA ILE A 110 5.65 -8.51 11.33
C ILE A 110 5.90 -7.32 10.43
N GLY A 111 5.27 -6.16 10.69
CA GLY A 111 5.40 -5.00 9.83
C GLY A 111 6.86 -4.55 9.67
N THR A 112 7.67 -4.65 10.72
CA THR A 112 9.09 -4.29 10.68
C THR A 112 9.98 -5.27 11.45
N ALA A 113 11.22 -5.45 10.98
CA ALA A 113 12.20 -6.33 11.61
C ALA A 113 12.49 -6.00 13.10
N PRO A 114 12.59 -4.73 13.53
CA PRO A 114 12.80 -4.40 14.94
C PRO A 114 11.70 -4.90 15.87
N ASN A 115 10.43 -4.84 15.44
CA ASN A 115 9.29 -5.33 16.23
C ASN A 115 9.39 -6.85 16.45
N LEU A 116 9.72 -7.58 15.39
CA LEU A 116 9.89 -9.03 15.45
C LEU A 116 11.07 -9.44 16.34
N ILE A 117 12.22 -8.78 16.19
CA ILE A 117 13.43 -9.03 16.99
C ILE A 117 13.17 -8.70 18.46
N PHE A 118 12.49 -7.59 18.74
CA PHE A 118 12.10 -7.22 20.10
C PHE A 118 11.26 -8.32 20.74
N ARG A 119 10.20 -8.77 20.06
CA ARG A 119 9.34 -9.84 20.57
C ARG A 119 10.12 -11.13 20.82
N ASP A 120 10.94 -11.55 19.87
CA ASP A 120 11.76 -12.77 19.97
C ASP A 120 12.74 -12.70 21.15
N ASN A 121 13.40 -11.55 21.36
CA ASN A 121 14.29 -11.36 22.50
C ASN A 121 13.55 -11.37 23.84
N VAL A 122 12.38 -10.72 23.93
CA VAL A 122 11.56 -10.74 25.15
C VAL A 122 11.13 -12.18 25.49
N GLN A 123 10.70 -12.95 24.50
CA GLN A 123 10.34 -14.36 24.67
C GLN A 123 11.53 -15.22 25.11
N ARG A 124 12.73 -14.96 24.59
CA ARG A 124 13.96 -15.68 24.98
C ARG A 124 14.45 -15.34 26.38
N TRP A 125 14.40 -14.06 26.77
CA TRP A 125 14.92 -13.61 28.06
C TRP A 125 13.96 -13.90 29.22
N TYR A 126 12.66 -13.95 28.95
CA TYR A 126 11.62 -14.18 29.96
C TYR A 126 10.71 -15.38 29.61
N PRO A 127 11.25 -16.61 29.52
CA PRO A 127 10.50 -17.79 29.06
C PRO A 127 9.39 -18.26 30.01
N HIS A 128 9.45 -17.89 31.29
CA HIS A 128 8.45 -18.24 32.32
C HIS A 128 7.66 -17.04 32.84
N GLY A 129 7.96 -15.84 32.33
CA GLY A 129 7.11 -14.69 32.58
C GLY A 129 5.87 -14.80 31.70
N GLU A 130 4.72 -14.38 32.20
CA GLU A 130 3.61 -13.97 31.34
C GLU A 130 4.10 -12.76 30.54
N THR A 131 4.86 -13.00 29.46
CA THR A 131 5.54 -11.92 28.73
C THR A 131 4.54 -10.94 28.14
N GLY A 132 3.24 -11.28 28.09
CA GLY A 132 2.16 -10.38 27.75
C GLY A 132 2.22 -9.85 26.31
N VAL A 133 3.27 -10.18 25.55
CA VAL A 133 3.48 -9.77 24.16
C VAL A 133 3.07 -10.91 23.23
N THR A 134 1.75 -11.10 23.12
CA THR A 134 1.15 -11.91 22.06
C THR A 134 0.91 -11.05 20.83
N TYR A 135 0.62 -11.69 19.70
CA TYR A 135 0.28 -10.98 18.47
C TYR A 135 -0.89 -10.01 18.66
N LEU A 136 -1.92 -10.47 19.40
CA LEU A 136 -3.12 -9.69 19.65
C LEU A 136 -2.86 -8.55 20.63
N SER A 137 -2.10 -8.78 21.70
CA SER A 137 -1.79 -7.72 22.68
C SER A 137 -0.89 -6.64 22.09
N TRP A 138 0.09 -7.02 21.25
CA TRP A 138 0.91 -6.05 20.50
C TRP A 138 0.04 -5.18 19.61
N MET A 139 -0.85 -5.79 18.82
CA MET A 139 -1.71 -5.06 17.90
C MET A 139 -2.68 -4.14 18.66
N ALA A 140 -3.24 -4.60 19.80
CA ALA A 140 -4.09 -3.78 20.66
C ALA A 140 -3.33 -2.57 21.25
N PHE A 141 -2.03 -2.70 21.51
CA PHE A 141 -1.17 -1.61 21.98
C PHE A 141 -0.74 -0.67 20.84
N ALA A 142 -0.35 -1.21 19.69
CA ALA A 142 0.33 -0.46 18.62
C ALA A 142 -0.62 0.17 17.59
N VAL A 143 -1.78 -0.44 17.33
CA VAL A 143 -2.75 0.09 16.34
C VAL A 143 -3.34 1.44 16.75
N PRO A 144 -3.77 1.68 18.01
CA PRO A 144 -4.29 2.99 18.40
C PRO A 144 -3.29 4.15 18.16
N PRO A 145 -2.03 4.10 18.63
CA PRO A 145 -1.07 5.15 18.34
C PRO A 145 -0.69 5.20 16.86
N MET A 146 -0.65 4.09 16.14
CA MET A 146 -0.42 4.09 14.68
C MET A 146 -1.47 4.92 13.94
N VAL A 147 -2.76 4.77 14.26
CA VAL A 147 -3.84 5.57 13.65
C VAL A 147 -3.67 7.07 13.99
N LEU A 148 -3.28 7.38 15.23
CA LEU A 148 -3.00 8.75 15.65
C LEU A 148 -1.81 9.34 14.90
N TYR A 149 -0.72 8.58 14.73
CA TYR A 149 0.46 9.00 13.97
C TYR A 149 0.16 9.17 12.49
N LEU A 150 -0.67 8.31 11.89
CA LEU A 150 -1.11 8.44 10.51
C LEU A 150 -1.90 9.74 10.30
N PHE A 151 -2.83 10.04 11.21
CA PHE A 151 -3.60 11.27 11.17
C PHE A 151 -2.73 12.51 11.41
N ALA A 152 -1.82 12.45 12.40
CA ALA A 152 -0.88 13.52 12.68
C ALA A 152 0.06 13.79 11.48
N SER A 153 0.59 12.74 10.86
CA SER A 153 1.43 12.82 9.67
C SER A 153 0.67 13.43 8.49
N TRP A 154 -0.58 13.02 8.26
CA TRP A 154 -1.43 13.64 7.25
C TRP A 154 -1.60 15.14 7.53
N LEU A 155 -1.92 15.53 8.76
CA LEU A 155 -2.02 16.95 9.13
C LEU A 155 -0.71 17.70 8.90
N THR A 156 0.43 17.17 9.36
CA THR A 156 1.74 17.81 9.17
C THR A 156 2.07 18.02 7.70
N LEU A 157 1.81 17.03 6.84
CA LEU A 157 2.03 17.15 5.40
C LEU A 157 1.10 18.21 4.78
N GLN A 158 -0.16 18.30 5.22
CA GLN A 158 -1.07 19.35 4.78
C GLN A 158 -0.59 20.75 5.22
N PHE A 159 -0.11 20.89 6.47
CA PHE A 159 0.38 22.16 6.99
C PHE A 159 1.67 22.63 6.30
N VAL A 160 2.64 21.74 6.11
CA VAL A 160 3.98 22.07 5.59
C VAL A 160 3.97 22.31 4.08
N LEU A 161 3.25 21.49 3.31
CA LEU A 161 3.32 21.52 1.84
C LEU A 161 2.22 22.36 1.20
N ILE A 162 1.00 22.30 1.75
CA ILE A 162 -0.18 22.95 1.15
C ILE A 162 -0.50 24.29 1.83
N GLY A 163 -0.08 24.45 3.09
CA GLY A 163 -0.20 25.68 3.87
C GLY A 163 -1.54 25.82 4.60
N PRO A 164 -1.57 26.51 5.76
CA PRO A 164 -2.72 26.55 6.66
C PRO A 164 -3.97 27.20 6.02
N LYS A 165 -3.78 28.13 5.08
CA LYS A 165 -4.89 28.82 4.38
C LYS A 165 -5.70 27.89 3.47
N LYS A 166 -5.04 26.95 2.78
CA LYS A 166 -5.70 25.94 1.93
C LYS A 166 -6.35 24.83 2.77
N LEU A 167 -5.80 24.52 3.93
CA LEU A 167 -6.45 23.62 4.90
C LEU A 167 -7.77 24.21 5.43
N LEU A 168 -7.81 25.49 5.78
CA LEU A 168 -9.08 26.16 6.13
C LEU A 168 -10.07 26.15 4.95
N LYS A 169 -9.57 26.33 3.72
CA LYS A 169 -10.38 26.25 2.50
C LYS A 169 -10.91 24.83 2.23
N MET A 170 -10.35 23.78 2.83
CA MET A 170 -10.92 22.41 2.77
C MET A 170 -12.35 22.36 3.33
N TYR A 171 -12.63 23.13 4.40
CA TYR A 171 -13.94 23.21 5.03
C TYR A 171 -14.91 24.15 4.29
N SER A 172 -14.41 24.91 3.31
CA SER A 172 -15.23 25.75 2.45
C SER A 172 -15.96 24.95 1.36
N ARG A 173 -17.09 25.50 0.88
CA ARG A 173 -17.97 24.90 -0.13
C ARG A 173 -17.15 24.45 -1.35
N GLN A 174 -17.34 23.20 -1.77
CA GLN A 174 -16.69 22.66 -2.99
C GLN A 174 -16.99 23.57 -4.17
N SER A 175 -15.93 23.95 -4.91
CA SER A 175 -16.08 24.63 -6.19
C SER A 175 -16.65 23.66 -7.22
N GLU A 176 -17.34 24.16 -8.26
CA GLU A 176 -17.70 23.31 -9.41
C GLU A 176 -16.48 22.63 -10.03
N GLU A 177 -15.34 23.32 -10.02
CA GLU A 177 -14.07 22.79 -10.52
C GLU A 177 -13.59 21.58 -9.70
N ASP A 178 -13.72 21.62 -8.37
CA ASP A 178 -13.38 20.50 -7.49
C ASP A 178 -14.26 19.29 -7.77
N LEU A 179 -15.55 19.51 -8.06
CA LEU A 179 -16.49 18.44 -8.39
C LEU A 179 -16.14 17.80 -9.74
N ARG A 180 -15.78 18.62 -10.74
CA ARG A 180 -15.31 18.12 -12.05
C ARG A 180 -14.04 17.29 -11.90
N LYS A 181 -13.05 17.74 -11.10
CA LYS A 181 -11.84 16.97 -10.77
C LYS A 181 -12.18 15.65 -10.07
N ALA A 182 -13.16 15.62 -9.16
CA ALA A 182 -13.66 14.38 -8.54
C ALA A 182 -14.10 13.33 -9.56
N VAL A 183 -14.98 13.75 -10.46
CA VAL A 183 -15.62 12.86 -11.41
C VAL A 183 -14.56 12.30 -12.36
N ARG A 184 -13.55 13.10 -12.70
CA ARG A 184 -12.40 12.67 -13.50
C ARG A 184 -11.54 11.63 -12.80
N VAL A 185 -11.12 11.87 -11.55
CA VAL A 185 -10.36 10.86 -10.76
C VAL A 185 -11.15 9.57 -10.60
N LYS A 186 -12.47 9.67 -10.35
CA LYS A 186 -13.34 8.49 -10.29
C LYS A 186 -13.33 7.73 -11.61
N ASN A 187 -13.36 8.42 -12.75
CA ASN A 187 -13.34 7.80 -14.06
C ASN A 187 -11.96 7.20 -14.42
N SER A 188 -10.85 7.80 -13.99
CA SER A 188 -9.51 7.21 -14.20
C SER A 188 -9.33 5.95 -13.35
N ILE A 189 -9.78 5.96 -12.09
CA ILE A 189 -9.82 4.76 -11.23
C ILE A 189 -10.73 3.70 -11.83
N ALA A 190 -11.91 4.07 -12.34
CA ALA A 190 -12.82 3.12 -12.99
C ALA A 190 -12.22 2.50 -14.25
N ARG A 191 -11.49 3.29 -15.05
CA ARG A 191 -10.73 2.79 -16.22
C ARG A 191 -9.64 1.81 -15.78
N ALA A 192 -8.81 2.19 -14.81
CA ALA A 192 -7.77 1.30 -14.27
C ALA A 192 -8.36 0.00 -13.71
N TYR A 193 -9.48 0.09 -12.96
CA TYR A 193 -10.19 -1.07 -12.44
C TYR A 193 -10.72 -1.98 -13.55
N SER A 194 -11.28 -1.41 -14.62
CA SER A 194 -11.75 -2.20 -15.78
C SER A 194 -10.64 -2.92 -16.52
N GLN A 195 -9.40 -2.42 -16.46
CA GLN A 195 -8.22 -3.04 -17.09
C GLN A 195 -7.63 -4.20 -16.27
N LEU A 196 -7.90 -4.29 -14.96
CA LEU A 196 -7.37 -5.35 -14.09
C LEU A 196 -7.91 -6.75 -14.42
N GLY A 197 -9.07 -6.84 -15.06
CA GLY A 197 -9.73 -8.12 -15.36
C GLY A 197 -10.34 -8.81 -14.12
N GLU A 198 -10.81 -10.04 -14.29
CA GLU A 198 -11.39 -10.83 -13.20
C GLU A 198 -10.31 -11.39 -12.28
N ILE A 199 -10.57 -11.38 -10.96
CA ILE A 199 -9.66 -11.94 -9.96
C ILE A 199 -9.37 -13.43 -10.23
N THR A 200 -8.09 -13.75 -10.38
CA THR A 200 -7.64 -15.09 -10.77
C THR A 200 -7.84 -16.09 -9.63
N PHE A 201 -7.85 -17.39 -9.96
CA PHE A 201 -7.90 -18.43 -8.91
C PHE A 201 -6.67 -18.39 -8.00
N ALA A 202 -5.51 -18.08 -8.55
CA ALA A 202 -4.27 -17.90 -7.79
C ALA A 202 -4.41 -16.75 -6.78
N GLU A 203 -4.87 -15.57 -7.20
CA GLU A 203 -5.10 -14.42 -6.31
C GLU A 203 -6.06 -14.75 -5.17
N LYS A 204 -7.18 -15.40 -5.48
CA LYS A 204 -8.15 -15.87 -4.46
C LYS A 204 -7.51 -16.84 -3.46
N SER A 205 -6.69 -17.77 -3.95
CA SER A 205 -6.02 -18.78 -3.12
C SER A 205 -4.99 -18.15 -2.20
N VAL A 206 -4.16 -17.24 -2.72
CA VAL A 206 -3.17 -16.50 -1.91
C VAL A 206 -3.86 -15.65 -0.86
N LEU A 207 -4.92 -14.92 -1.23
CA LEU A 207 -5.71 -14.13 -0.27
C LEU A 207 -6.30 -15.01 0.84
N PHE A 208 -6.83 -16.19 0.49
CA PHE A 208 -7.37 -17.13 1.46
C PHE A 208 -6.31 -17.66 2.44
N LEU A 209 -5.16 -18.10 1.93
CA LEU A 209 -4.05 -18.59 2.75
C LEU A 209 -3.49 -17.49 3.66
N TYR A 210 -3.39 -16.28 3.12
CA TYR A 210 -2.92 -15.11 3.84
C TYR A 210 -3.85 -14.68 4.98
N VAL A 211 -5.16 -14.60 4.73
CA VAL A 211 -6.15 -14.33 5.79
C VAL A 211 -6.14 -15.45 6.84
N THR A 212 -6.03 -16.71 6.41
CA THR A 212 -5.93 -17.86 7.32
C THR A 212 -4.68 -17.78 8.20
N MET A 213 -3.54 -17.35 7.64
CA MET A 213 -2.29 -17.12 8.39
C MET A 213 -2.48 -16.04 9.47
N ILE A 214 -3.07 -14.90 9.11
CA ILE A 214 -3.32 -13.80 10.05
C ILE A 214 -4.25 -14.26 11.18
N LEU A 215 -5.36 -14.94 10.84
CA LEU A 215 -6.29 -15.46 11.83
C LEU A 215 -5.64 -16.50 12.73
N SER A 216 -4.76 -17.35 12.20
CA SER A 216 -3.99 -18.31 12.99
C SER A 216 -3.05 -17.61 13.97
N TRP A 217 -2.38 -16.53 13.58
CA TRP A 217 -1.58 -15.73 14.52
C TRP A 217 -2.42 -15.05 15.59
N MET A 218 -3.56 -14.46 15.24
CA MET A 218 -4.44 -13.79 16.21
C MET A 218 -5.07 -14.77 17.21
N SER A 219 -5.37 -16.00 16.78
CA SER A 219 -5.99 -17.04 17.60
C SER A 219 -5.00 -17.97 18.31
N SER A 220 -3.70 -17.79 18.07
CA SER A 220 -2.62 -18.60 18.67
C SER A 220 -2.66 -18.57 20.19
N ASP A 221 -2.69 -17.35 20.76
CA ASP A 221 -2.87 -17.13 22.19
C ASP A 221 -3.45 -15.72 22.40
N PRO A 222 -4.79 -15.57 22.38
CA PRO A 222 -5.44 -14.27 22.44
C PRO A 222 -5.49 -13.67 23.85
N GLY A 223 -5.01 -14.38 24.89
CA GLY A 223 -4.91 -13.89 26.27
C GLY A 223 -6.22 -13.86 27.07
N PHE A 224 -7.40 -13.80 26.43
CA PHE A 224 -8.70 -13.85 27.11
C PHE A 224 -9.41 -15.21 27.04
N MET A 225 -8.97 -16.08 26.12
CA MET A 225 -9.47 -17.44 25.96
C MET A 225 -8.31 -18.37 25.60
N PRO A 226 -8.40 -19.67 25.93
CA PRO A 226 -7.42 -20.66 25.49
C PRO A 226 -7.32 -20.63 23.95
N GLY A 227 -6.16 -20.21 23.43
CA GLY A 227 -5.89 -20.17 22.00
C GLY A 227 -5.79 -21.57 21.39
N TRP A 228 -5.74 -21.69 20.06
CA TRP A 228 -5.71 -23.00 19.41
C TRP A 228 -4.47 -23.82 19.79
N LYS A 229 -3.37 -23.17 20.23
CA LYS A 229 -2.18 -23.87 20.74
C LYS A 229 -2.50 -24.73 21.98
N SER A 230 -3.38 -24.25 22.85
CA SER A 230 -3.78 -25.01 24.05
C SER A 230 -4.55 -26.30 23.74
N LEU A 231 -5.24 -26.36 22.59
CA LEU A 231 -5.95 -27.56 22.13
C LEU A 231 -5.01 -28.71 21.77
N LEU A 232 -3.72 -28.41 21.50
CA LEU A 232 -2.69 -29.40 21.20
C LEU A 232 -1.94 -29.91 22.45
N GLY A 233 -2.34 -29.49 23.66
CA GLY A 233 -1.69 -29.88 24.93
C GLY A 233 -0.21 -29.50 24.96
N SER A 234 0.64 -30.34 25.56
CA SER A 234 2.11 -30.11 25.61
C SER A 234 2.79 -29.96 24.24
N ARG A 235 2.17 -30.41 23.14
CA ARG A 235 2.73 -30.20 21.79
C ARG A 235 2.51 -28.77 21.30
N GLY A 236 1.47 -28.09 21.79
CA GLY A 236 1.16 -26.71 21.43
C GLY A 236 2.18 -25.69 21.95
N GLU A 237 2.76 -25.95 23.12
CA GLU A 237 3.80 -25.10 23.72
C GLU A 237 5.11 -25.09 22.90
N MET A 238 5.37 -26.16 22.13
CA MET A 238 6.55 -26.23 21.25
C MET A 238 6.35 -25.52 19.90
N ILE A 239 5.13 -25.08 19.58
CA ILE A 239 4.80 -24.45 18.29
C ILE A 239 5.02 -22.94 18.39
N SER A 240 6.09 -22.47 17.76
CA SER A 240 6.35 -21.05 17.56
C SER A 240 5.42 -20.46 16.48
N ASP A 241 5.18 -19.15 16.56
CA ASP A 241 4.42 -18.41 15.53
C ASP A 241 5.08 -18.51 14.14
N SER A 242 6.41 -18.70 14.10
CA SER A 242 7.17 -18.95 12.87
C SER A 242 6.77 -20.26 12.18
N SER A 243 6.34 -21.27 12.94
CA SER A 243 5.91 -22.56 12.40
C SER A 243 4.66 -22.43 11.53
N VAL A 244 3.72 -21.54 11.91
CA VAL A 244 2.52 -21.24 11.11
C VAL A 244 2.92 -20.62 9.77
N GLY A 245 3.85 -19.67 9.79
CA GLY A 245 4.35 -19.02 8.57
C GLY A 245 5.02 -20.03 7.63
N ILE A 246 5.93 -20.86 8.14
CA ILE A 246 6.60 -21.91 7.35
C ILE A 246 5.59 -22.91 6.77
N PHE A 247 4.58 -23.30 7.54
CA PHE A 247 3.53 -24.20 7.07
C PHE A 247 2.70 -23.59 5.93
N ILE A 248 2.31 -22.33 6.04
CA ILE A 248 1.57 -21.63 4.97
C ILE A 248 2.44 -21.45 3.72
N ILE A 249 3.73 -21.15 3.87
CA ILE A 249 4.67 -21.07 2.73
C ILE A 249 4.78 -22.42 2.04
N PHE A 250 4.93 -23.51 2.80
CA PHE A 250 4.93 -24.87 2.25
C PHE A 250 3.63 -25.17 1.50
N LEU A 251 2.47 -24.82 2.08
CA LEU A 251 1.18 -24.97 1.41
C LEU A 251 1.12 -24.15 0.12
N MET A 252 1.63 -22.92 0.08
CA MET A 252 1.69 -22.12 -1.16
C MET A 252 2.51 -22.79 -2.25
N PHE A 253 3.62 -23.47 -1.92
CA PHE A 253 4.43 -24.20 -2.91
C PHE A 253 3.73 -25.45 -3.45
N VAL A 254 2.89 -26.09 -2.64
CA VAL A 254 2.14 -27.29 -3.03
C VAL A 254 0.82 -26.93 -3.73
N TRP A 255 0.25 -25.77 -3.42
CA TRP A 255 -1.08 -25.36 -3.88
C TRP A 255 -1.07 -25.01 -5.38
N PRO A 256 -2.03 -25.54 -6.18
CA PRO A 256 -2.03 -25.31 -7.61
C PRO A 256 -2.38 -23.86 -7.96
N ARG A 257 -1.67 -23.31 -8.96
CA ARG A 257 -1.94 -21.97 -9.50
C ARG A 257 -3.25 -21.91 -10.30
N GLU A 258 -3.61 -23.01 -10.95
CA GLU A 258 -4.81 -23.13 -11.79
C GLU A 258 -5.85 -24.03 -11.13
N ARG A 259 -7.13 -23.81 -11.45
CA ARG A 259 -8.18 -24.69 -10.94
C ARG A 259 -7.94 -26.09 -11.51
N PRO A 260 -7.84 -27.14 -10.67
CA PRO A 260 -7.75 -28.49 -11.18
C PRO A 260 -9.02 -28.79 -11.97
N SER A 261 -8.88 -28.93 -13.29
CA SER A 261 -9.96 -29.38 -14.16
C SER A 261 -10.12 -30.88 -13.97
N PHE A 262 -11.13 -31.28 -13.19
CA PHE A 262 -11.51 -32.69 -13.06
C PHE A 262 -12.39 -33.16 -14.22
N ALA A 263 -12.59 -32.33 -15.26
CA ALA A 263 -13.26 -32.75 -16.48
C ALA A 263 -12.31 -33.66 -17.27
N PRO A 264 -12.75 -34.86 -17.71
CA PRO A 264 -11.94 -35.68 -18.59
C PRO A 264 -11.59 -34.86 -19.84
N GLN A 265 -10.29 -34.69 -20.09
CA GLN A 265 -9.81 -34.18 -21.37
C GLN A 265 -10.22 -35.20 -22.42
N VAL A 266 -11.33 -34.93 -23.11
CA VAL A 266 -11.59 -35.59 -24.39
C VAL A 266 -10.53 -35.04 -25.33
N SER A 267 -9.50 -35.83 -25.56
CA SER A 267 -8.48 -35.56 -26.58
C SER A 267 -9.21 -35.31 -27.89
N ALA A 268 -9.22 -34.07 -28.35
CA ALA A 268 -9.52 -33.74 -29.74
C ALA A 268 -8.25 -34.03 -30.55
N GLU A 269 -7.86 -35.30 -30.60
CA GLU A 269 -7.08 -35.87 -31.69
C GLU A 269 -8.08 -36.73 -32.48
N ASP A 270 -8.12 -36.53 -33.79
CA ASP A 270 -9.00 -37.14 -34.79
C ASP A 270 -10.34 -36.42 -35.08
N SER A 271 -10.27 -35.35 -35.90
CA SER A 271 -11.06 -35.18 -37.15
C SER A 271 -10.65 -33.92 -37.91
#